data_AF-F8W9Z6-F1
#
_entry.id   AF-F8W9Z6-F1
#
_cell.length_a   1.000
_cell.length_b   1.000
_cell.length_c   1.000
_cell.angle_alpha   90.00
_cell.angle_beta   90.00
_cell.angle_gamma   90.00
#
_symmetry.space_group_name_H-M   'P 1'
#
loop_
_entity.id
_entity.type
_entity.pdbx_description
1 polymer ?
#
loop_
_entity_poly.entity_id
_entity_poly.type
_entity_poly.pdbx_seq_one_letter_code
_entity_poly.pdbx_strand_id
1 'polypeptide(L)'
;MALVSGISLDPEAAIGVTKRPPPKWVDGVDEIQYDVGRIKQKMKELASLHDKHLNRPTLDDSSEEEHAIEITTQEITQLFHRCQRAVQALPSRARACSEQEGRLLGNVVASLAQALQELSTSFRHAQSGYLKRMKNREERSQHFFDTSVPLMDDGDDNTLYHRGFTEDQLVLVEQNTLMVEEREREIRQIVQSISDLNEIFRDL
;
A
#
# COMPACT_ATOMS: atom_id res chain seq x y z
N MET A 1 -39.54 -71.72 4.72
CA MET A 1 -39.71 -70.41 5.37
C MET A 1 -38.46 -69.60 5.10
N ALA A 2 -38.63 -68.41 4.51
CA ALA A 2 -37.57 -67.47 4.21
C ALA A 2 -37.14 -66.73 5.48
N LEU A 3 -35.83 -66.54 5.68
CA LEU A 3 -35.30 -65.51 6.57
C LEU A 3 -34.26 -64.70 5.79
N VAL A 4 -34.79 -63.74 5.02
CA VAL A 4 -34.06 -62.58 4.52
C VAL A 4 -33.67 -61.77 5.75
N SER A 5 -32.40 -61.83 6.15
CA SER A 5 -31.85 -60.87 7.11
C SER A 5 -31.58 -59.60 6.34
N GLY A 6 -32.43 -58.59 6.59
CA GLY A 6 -32.42 -57.32 5.90
C GLY A 6 -31.06 -56.63 6.00
N ILE A 7 -30.47 -56.36 4.83
CA ILE A 7 -29.52 -55.28 4.67
C ILE A 7 -30.32 -54.02 4.99
N SER A 8 -30.08 -53.43 6.15
CA SER A 8 -30.51 -52.07 6.44
C SER A 8 -29.76 -51.16 5.46
N LEU A 9 -30.40 -50.88 4.33
CA LEU A 9 -30.10 -49.73 3.49
C LEU A 9 -30.65 -48.52 4.24
N ASP A 10 -29.90 -48.07 5.23
CA ASP A 10 -30.06 -46.72 5.74
C ASP A 10 -29.40 -45.77 4.72
N PRO A 11 -30.18 -45.02 3.91
CA PRO A 11 -29.62 -44.07 2.94
C PRO A 11 -28.92 -42.89 3.62
N GLU A 12 -29.09 -42.72 4.94
CA GLU A 12 -28.45 -41.67 5.73
C GLU A 12 -27.06 -42.08 6.23
N ALA A 13 -26.80 -43.40 6.37
CA ALA A 13 -25.47 -43.94 6.72
C ALA A 13 -24.46 -43.82 5.56
N ALA A 14 -24.92 -43.67 4.31
CA ALA A 14 -24.07 -43.40 3.16
C ALA A 14 -23.57 -41.94 3.09
N ILE A 15 -24.17 -41.05 3.89
CA ILE A 15 -23.70 -39.67 4.13
C ILE A 15 -22.65 -39.66 5.26
N GLY A 16 -22.09 -40.82 5.59
CA GLY A 16 -20.83 -40.98 6.30
C GLY A 16 -19.66 -40.52 5.43
N VAL A 17 -19.56 -39.20 5.21
CA VAL A 17 -18.30 -38.45 5.26
C VAL A 17 -17.12 -39.22 4.66
N THR A 18 -17.08 -39.37 3.33
CA THR A 18 -15.78 -39.42 2.66
C THR A 18 -15.18 -38.02 2.78
N LYS A 19 -14.64 -37.68 3.96
CA LYS A 19 -13.81 -36.49 4.18
C LYS A 19 -12.54 -36.69 3.37
N ARG A 20 -12.63 -36.53 2.05
CA ARG A 20 -11.45 -36.27 1.24
C ARG A 20 -10.83 -35.00 1.84
N PRO A 21 -9.55 -35.03 2.22
CA PRO A 21 -8.88 -33.84 2.70
C PRO A 21 -9.01 -32.75 1.62
N PRO A 22 -9.09 -31.47 2.01
CA PRO A 22 -9.16 -30.39 1.04
C PRO A 22 -7.95 -30.48 0.09
N PRO A 23 -8.12 -30.08 -1.18
CA PRO A 23 -7.00 -30.06 -2.12
C PRO A 23 -5.82 -29.29 -1.54
N LYS A 24 -4.60 -29.78 -1.77
CA LYS A 24 -3.36 -29.19 -1.19
C LYS A 24 -3.10 -27.73 -1.59
N TRP A 25 -3.78 -27.24 -2.63
CA TRP A 25 -3.69 -25.84 -3.05
C TRP A 25 -4.57 -24.91 -2.21
N VAL A 26 -5.56 -25.43 -1.47
CA VAL A 26 -6.47 -24.63 -0.63
C VAL A 26 -5.71 -23.85 0.45
N ASP A 27 -4.76 -24.49 1.14
CA ASP A 27 -3.93 -23.80 2.14
C ASP A 27 -3.15 -22.62 1.54
N GLY A 28 -2.73 -22.74 0.27
CA GLY A 28 -2.07 -21.66 -0.45
C GLY A 28 -3.02 -20.51 -0.80
N VAL A 29 -4.29 -20.81 -1.08
CA VAL A 29 -5.32 -19.80 -1.31
C VAL A 29 -5.62 -19.04 -0.02
N ASP A 30 -5.73 -19.75 1.10
CA ASP A 30 -5.98 -19.13 2.41
C ASP A 30 -4.82 -18.21 2.82
N GLU A 31 -3.57 -18.61 2.56
CA GLU A 31 -2.38 -17.76 2.77
C GLU A 31 -2.46 -16.47 1.93
N ILE A 32 -2.80 -16.58 0.64
CA ILE A 32 -2.94 -15.43 -0.26
C ILE A 32 -4.09 -14.51 0.20
N GLN A 33 -5.24 -15.08 0.57
CA GLN A 33 -6.38 -14.30 1.04
C GLN A 33 -6.07 -13.58 2.36
N TYR A 34 -5.31 -14.21 3.24
CA TYR A 34 -4.82 -13.58 4.47
C TYR A 34 -3.92 -12.38 4.16
N ASP A 35 -2.94 -12.53 3.28
CA ASP A 35 -2.07 -11.42 2.88
C ASP A 35 -2.85 -10.31 2.15
N VAL A 36 -3.84 -10.64 1.32
CA VAL A 36 -4.79 -9.65 0.73
C VAL A 36 -5.53 -8.88 1.82
N GLY A 37 -5.98 -9.56 2.87
CA GLY A 37 -6.59 -8.93 4.05
C GLY A 37 -5.64 -7.94 4.73
N ARG A 38 -4.36 -8.33 4.91
CA ARG A 38 -3.32 -7.47 5.47
C ARG A 38 -3.04 -6.24 4.61
N ILE A 39 -2.98 -6.38 3.29
CA ILE A 39 -2.82 -5.26 2.37
C ILE A 39 -3.96 -4.25 2.58
N LYS A 40 -5.21 -4.72 2.57
CA LYS A 40 -6.38 -3.86 2.78
C LYS A 40 -6.33 -3.12 4.13
N GLN A 41 -5.89 -3.80 5.18
CA GLN A 41 -5.74 -3.20 6.51
C GLN A 41 -4.65 -2.13 6.52
N LYS A 42 -3.46 -2.43 6.00
CA LYS A 42 -2.35 -1.45 5.91
C LYS A 42 -2.68 -0.26 5.03
N MET A 43 -3.45 -0.45 3.96
CA MET A 43 -3.92 0.67 3.12
C MET A 43 -4.83 1.63 3.90
N LYS A 44 -5.63 1.14 4.86
CA LYS A 44 -6.43 2.00 5.75
C LYS A 44 -5.54 2.75 6.75
N GLU A 45 -4.56 2.07 7.33
CA GLU A 45 -3.57 2.68 8.24
C GLU A 45 -2.80 3.79 7.52
N LEU A 46 -2.31 3.50 6.32
CA LEU A 46 -1.63 4.47 5.45
C LEU A 46 -2.54 5.65 5.12
N ALA A 47 -3.82 5.44 4.82
CA ALA A 47 -4.77 6.53 4.58
C ALA A 47 -4.93 7.44 5.82
N SER A 48 -4.92 6.86 7.02
CA SER A 48 -4.94 7.63 8.27
C SER A 48 -3.65 8.43 8.46
N LEU A 49 -2.49 7.86 8.13
CA LEU A 49 -1.21 8.56 8.18
C LEU A 49 -1.17 9.73 7.18
N HIS A 50 -1.64 9.50 5.95
CA HIS A 50 -1.77 10.56 4.95
C HIS A 50 -2.65 11.71 5.42
N ASP A 51 -3.79 11.43 6.04
CA ASP A 51 -4.69 12.47 6.56
C ASP A 51 -4.07 13.23 7.72
N LYS A 52 -3.44 12.51 8.67
CA LYS A 52 -2.71 13.12 9.80
C LYS A 52 -1.61 14.06 9.29
N HIS A 53 -0.79 13.61 8.35
CA HIS A 53 0.28 14.41 7.79
C HIS A 53 -0.24 15.63 7.02
N LEU A 54 -1.28 15.46 6.19
CA LEU A 54 -1.87 16.56 5.41
C LEU A 54 -2.52 17.63 6.29
N ASN A 55 -3.06 17.26 7.46
CA ASN A 55 -3.72 18.17 8.39
C ASN A 55 -2.79 18.68 9.50
N ARG A 56 -1.51 18.27 9.50
CA ARG A 56 -0.52 18.71 10.50
C ARG A 56 -0.32 20.23 10.44
N PRO A 57 -0.28 20.95 11.58
CA PRO A 57 0.06 22.37 11.61
C PRO A 57 1.42 22.66 10.98
N THR A 58 1.58 23.81 10.32
CA THR A 58 2.81 24.18 9.59
C THR A 58 4.03 24.41 10.50
N LEU A 59 3.84 24.56 11.82
CA LEU A 59 4.90 24.77 12.81
C LEU A 59 5.33 23.48 13.54
N ASP A 60 4.74 22.35 13.16
CA ASP A 60 5.12 21.05 13.67
C ASP A 60 6.11 20.46 12.67
N ASP A 61 7.38 20.34 13.05
CA ASP A 61 8.50 19.86 12.22
C ASP A 61 8.81 18.38 12.47
N SER A 62 7.90 17.62 13.09
CA SER A 62 8.08 16.17 13.30
C SER A 62 8.21 15.42 11.97
N SER A 63 9.21 14.55 11.80
CA SER A 63 9.30 13.66 10.62
C SER A 63 8.64 12.29 10.84
N GLU A 64 7.97 12.09 11.98
CA GLU A 64 7.43 10.78 12.37
C GLU A 64 6.38 10.24 11.38
N GLU A 65 5.46 11.09 10.91
CA GLU A 65 4.45 10.65 9.94
C GLU A 65 5.04 10.32 8.59
N GLU A 66 6.01 11.08 8.13
CA GLU A 66 6.68 10.93 6.82
C GLU A 66 7.40 9.58 6.77
N HIS A 67 8.18 9.28 7.82
CA HIS A 67 8.84 7.99 7.98
C HIS A 67 7.84 6.82 8.12
N ALA A 68 6.75 7.00 8.89
CA ALA A 68 5.73 5.98 9.03
C ALA A 68 5.00 5.70 7.70
N ILE A 69 4.78 6.73 6.87
CA ILE A 69 4.21 6.61 5.53
C ILE A 69 5.16 5.82 4.62
N GLU A 70 6.46 6.13 4.63
CA GLU A 70 7.49 5.42 3.86
C GLU A 70 7.50 3.92 4.23
N ILE A 71 7.62 3.59 5.52
CA ILE A 71 7.63 2.21 6.02
C ILE A 71 6.35 1.47 5.59
N THR A 72 5.17 2.05 5.86
CA THR A 72 3.90 1.39 5.57
C THR A 72 3.72 1.18 4.05
N THR A 73 4.21 2.11 3.23
CA THR A 73 4.23 2.00 1.76
C THR A 73 5.11 0.86 1.29
N GLN A 74 6.32 0.73 1.83
CA GLN A 74 7.23 -0.37 1.51
C GLN A 74 6.65 -1.72 1.94
N GLU A 75 6.07 -1.82 3.14
CA GLU A 75 5.43 -3.05 3.62
C GLU A 75 4.26 -3.50 2.73
N ILE A 76 3.41 -2.57 2.29
CA ILE A 76 2.32 -2.86 1.36
C ILE A 76 2.88 -3.39 0.03
N THR A 77 3.94 -2.75 -0.48
CA THR A 77 4.59 -3.16 -1.74
C THR A 77 5.18 -4.57 -1.63
N GLN A 78 5.84 -4.89 -0.51
CA GLN A 78 6.37 -6.23 -0.25
C GLN A 78 5.26 -7.28 -0.16
N LEU A 79 4.11 -6.96 0.44
CA LEU A 79 2.96 -7.86 0.48
C LEU A 79 2.40 -8.14 -0.93
N PHE A 80 2.33 -7.13 -1.81
CA PHE A 80 1.93 -7.36 -3.21
C PHE A 80 2.88 -8.32 -3.93
N HIS A 81 4.20 -8.15 -3.78
CA HIS A 81 5.18 -9.09 -4.34
C HIS A 81 5.04 -10.51 -3.77
N ARG A 82 4.76 -10.63 -2.46
CA ARG A 82 4.53 -11.94 -1.82
C ARG A 82 3.30 -12.62 -2.40
N CYS A 83 2.17 -11.91 -2.48
CA CYS A 83 0.94 -12.41 -3.08
C CYS A 83 1.16 -12.83 -4.53
N GLN A 84 1.84 -12.01 -5.33
CA GLN A 84 2.16 -12.33 -6.72
C GLN A 84 2.91 -13.66 -6.85
N ARG A 85 4.02 -13.83 -6.13
CA ARG A 85 4.79 -15.08 -6.15
C ARG A 85 3.97 -16.27 -5.67
N ALA A 86 3.14 -16.09 -4.64
CA ALA A 86 2.29 -17.15 -4.11
C ALA A 86 1.21 -17.59 -5.12
N VAL A 87 0.58 -16.65 -5.83
CA VAL A 87 -0.39 -16.93 -6.91
C VAL A 87 0.29 -17.69 -8.05
N GLN A 88 1.46 -17.26 -8.52
CA GLN A 88 2.20 -17.94 -9.58
C GLN A 88 2.68 -19.35 -9.18
N ALA A 89 2.98 -19.57 -7.90
CA ALA A 89 3.38 -20.88 -7.39
C ALA A 89 2.20 -21.86 -7.23
N LEU A 90 0.96 -21.36 -7.16
CA LEU A 90 -0.23 -22.16 -6.82
C LEU A 90 -0.49 -23.33 -7.79
N PRO A 91 -0.41 -23.18 -9.13
CA PRO A 91 -0.55 -24.30 -10.07
C PRO A 91 0.44 -25.44 -9.83
N SER A 92 1.66 -25.13 -9.41
CA SER A 92 2.71 -26.12 -9.17
C SER A 92 2.42 -27.05 -7.97
N ARG A 93 1.53 -26.63 -7.07
CA ARG A 93 1.07 -27.40 -5.90
C ARG A 93 0.00 -28.44 -6.26
N ALA A 94 -0.52 -28.42 -7.49
CA ALA A 94 -1.66 -29.24 -7.93
C ALA A 94 -1.31 -30.29 -9.01
N ARG A 95 -0.02 -30.69 -9.13
CA ARG A 95 0.49 -31.60 -10.19
C ARG A 95 -0.18 -32.99 -10.27
N ALA A 96 -1.00 -33.38 -9.29
CA ALA A 96 -1.69 -34.69 -9.25
C ALA A 96 -3.21 -34.53 -9.06
N CYS A 97 -3.81 -33.49 -9.65
CA CYS A 97 -5.25 -33.21 -9.56
C CYS A 97 -6.03 -33.75 -10.78
N SER A 98 -7.32 -33.99 -10.59
CA SER A 98 -8.25 -34.31 -11.69
C SER A 98 -8.41 -33.12 -12.66
N GLU A 99 -8.88 -33.36 -13.89
CA GLU A 99 -9.15 -32.27 -14.84
C GLU A 99 -10.11 -31.21 -14.29
N GLN A 100 -11.13 -31.64 -13.53
CA GLN A 100 -12.11 -30.75 -12.91
C GLN A 100 -11.45 -29.85 -11.85
N GLU A 101 -10.61 -30.42 -10.98
CA GLU A 101 -9.83 -29.66 -10.00
C GLU A 101 -8.84 -28.71 -10.68
N GLY A 102 -8.24 -29.10 -11.81
CA GLY A 102 -7.38 -28.24 -12.60
C GLY A 102 -8.10 -27.01 -13.15
N ARG A 103 -9.33 -27.18 -13.67
CA ARG A 103 -10.17 -26.06 -14.13
C ARG A 103 -10.58 -25.16 -12.96
N LEU A 104 -10.97 -25.73 -11.82
CA LEU A 104 -11.30 -24.96 -10.63
C LEU A 104 -10.12 -24.13 -10.16
N LEU A 105 -8.92 -24.72 -10.10
CA LEU A 105 -7.71 -24.02 -9.71
C LEU A 105 -7.36 -22.89 -10.68
N GLY A 106 -7.51 -23.10 -11.99
CA GLY A 106 -7.30 -22.05 -12.99
C GLY A 106 -8.21 -20.84 -12.75
N ASN A 107 -9.50 -21.07 -12.47
CA ASN A 107 -10.44 -20.00 -12.13
C ASN A 107 -10.08 -19.29 -10.83
N VAL A 108 -9.64 -20.04 -9.81
CA VAL A 108 -9.20 -19.47 -8.53
C VAL A 108 -7.98 -18.57 -8.75
N VAL A 109 -6.95 -19.03 -9.48
CA VAL A 109 -5.76 -18.24 -9.81
C VAL A 109 -6.15 -16.96 -10.56
N ALA A 110 -7.01 -17.06 -11.57
CA ALA A 110 -7.48 -15.88 -12.31
C ALA A 110 -8.23 -14.89 -11.41
N SER A 111 -9.10 -15.37 -10.52
CA SER A 111 -9.83 -14.50 -9.58
C SER A 111 -8.90 -13.80 -8.58
N LEU A 112 -7.86 -14.49 -8.08
CA LEU A 112 -6.87 -13.94 -7.17
C LEU A 112 -6.00 -12.89 -7.87
N ALA A 113 -5.59 -13.18 -9.11
CA ALA A 113 -4.85 -12.27 -9.97
C ALA A 113 -5.61 -10.95 -10.15
N GLN A 114 -6.88 -11.05 -10.57
CA GLN A 114 -7.73 -9.90 -10.79
C GLN A 114 -7.93 -9.10 -9.50
N ALA A 115 -8.23 -9.76 -8.38
CA ALA A 115 -8.41 -9.08 -7.09
C ALA A 115 -7.14 -8.33 -6.64
N LEU A 116 -5.95 -8.90 -6.86
CA LEU A 116 -4.67 -8.23 -6.55
C LEU A 116 -4.40 -7.04 -7.48
N GLN A 117 -4.72 -7.17 -8.77
CA GLN A 117 -4.56 -6.08 -9.74
C GLN A 117 -5.49 -4.90 -9.43
N GLU A 118 -6.74 -5.17 -9.06
CA GLU A 118 -7.71 -4.16 -8.60
C GLU A 118 -7.19 -3.46 -7.33
N LEU A 119 -6.70 -4.23 -6.36
CA LEU A 119 -6.16 -3.71 -5.10
C LEU A 119 -4.89 -2.86 -5.31
N SER A 120 -3.98 -3.32 -6.17
CA SER A 120 -2.78 -2.57 -6.58
C SER A 120 -3.17 -1.26 -7.27
N THR A 121 -4.17 -1.30 -8.15
CA THR A 121 -4.69 -0.10 -8.80
C THR A 121 -5.26 0.88 -7.78
N SER A 122 -6.07 0.42 -6.83
CA SER A 122 -6.59 1.25 -5.74
C SER A 122 -5.48 1.89 -4.91
N PHE A 123 -4.44 1.12 -4.55
CA PHE A 123 -3.28 1.61 -3.81
C PHE A 123 -2.53 2.72 -4.55
N ARG A 124 -2.25 2.52 -5.84
CA ARG A 124 -1.56 3.50 -6.68
C ARG A 124 -2.36 4.80 -6.83
N HIS A 125 -3.69 4.71 -6.94
CA HIS A 125 -4.56 5.88 -6.97
C HIS A 125 -4.54 6.63 -5.64
N ALA A 126 -4.60 5.92 -4.50
CA ALA A 126 -4.54 6.53 -3.18
C ALA A 126 -3.21 7.27 -2.96
N GLN A 127 -2.09 6.66 -3.35
CA GLN A 127 -0.77 7.28 -3.27
C GLN A 127 -0.63 8.51 -4.19
N SER A 128 -1.02 8.37 -5.46
CA SER A 128 -0.98 9.49 -6.42
C SER A 128 -1.86 10.66 -5.94
N GLY A 129 -3.02 10.37 -5.37
CA GLY A 129 -3.91 11.37 -4.78
C GLY A 129 -3.31 12.04 -3.54
N TYR A 130 -2.60 11.31 -2.70
CA TYR A 130 -1.85 11.88 -1.57
C TYR A 130 -0.72 12.81 -2.03
N LEU A 131 0.15 12.35 -2.94
CA LEU A 131 1.25 13.16 -3.47
C LEU A 131 0.76 14.44 -4.16
N LYS A 132 -0.35 14.37 -4.91
CA LYS A 132 -0.96 15.55 -5.51
C LYS A 132 -1.46 16.55 -4.46
N ARG A 133 -2.07 16.08 -3.36
CA ARG A 133 -2.50 16.96 -2.26
C ARG A 133 -1.32 17.59 -1.54
N MET A 134 -0.25 16.84 -1.31
CA MET A 134 1.01 17.37 -0.74
C MET A 134 1.58 18.49 -1.61
N LYS A 135 1.70 18.25 -2.92
CA LYS A 135 2.19 19.25 -3.88
C LYS A 135 1.34 20.52 -3.87
N ASN A 136 0.01 20.38 -3.91
CA ASN A 136 -0.90 21.53 -3.89
C ASN A 136 -0.79 22.33 -2.58
N ARG A 137 -0.56 21.66 -1.44
CA ARG A 137 -0.35 22.33 -0.14
C ARG A 137 0.93 23.16 -0.18
N GLU A 138 2.00 22.62 -0.74
CA GLU A 138 3.31 23.26 -0.87
C GLU A 138 3.27 24.47 -1.83
N GLU A 139 2.67 24.32 -3.01
CA GLU A 139 2.45 25.42 -3.97
C GLU A 139 1.66 26.58 -3.32
N ARG A 140 0.60 26.26 -2.55
CA ARG A 140 -0.18 27.28 -1.84
C ARG A 140 0.61 27.99 -0.73
N SER A 141 1.48 27.27 0.00
CA SER A 141 2.36 27.92 0.99
C SER A 141 3.40 28.81 0.31
N GLN A 142 4.00 28.39 -0.80
CA GLN A 142 4.98 29.21 -1.52
C GLN A 142 4.37 30.54 -1.99
N HIS A 143 3.14 30.54 -2.50
CA HIS A 143 2.45 31.79 -2.87
C HIS A 143 2.26 32.77 -1.69
N PHE A 144 2.12 32.29 -0.46
CA PHE A 144 2.00 33.15 0.71
C PHE A 144 3.33 33.81 1.10
N PHE A 145 4.45 33.12 0.90
CA PHE A 145 5.79 33.63 1.21
C PHE A 145 6.42 34.44 0.05
N ASP A 146 6.09 34.09 -1.19
CA ASP A 146 6.60 34.73 -2.42
C ASP A 146 5.74 35.95 -2.84
N THR A 147 4.53 36.09 -2.30
CA THR A 147 3.84 37.39 -2.26
C THR A 147 4.64 38.26 -1.31
N SER A 148 5.65 38.94 -1.85
CA SER A 148 6.32 40.05 -1.20
C SER A 148 5.24 40.99 -0.70
N VAL A 149 4.92 40.93 0.59
CA VAL A 149 4.23 42.01 1.27
C VAL A 149 5.07 43.24 0.92
N PRO A 150 4.53 44.26 0.24
CA PRO A 150 5.23 45.53 0.19
C PRO A 150 5.33 45.93 1.66
N LEU A 151 6.50 45.72 2.27
CA LEU A 151 6.82 46.42 3.50
C LEU A 151 6.55 47.87 3.13
N MET A 152 5.50 48.43 3.71
CA MET A 152 5.23 49.85 3.54
C MET A 152 6.52 50.53 3.95
N ASP A 153 7.15 51.14 2.95
CA ASP A 153 8.30 52.00 3.07
C ASP A 153 7.86 53.22 3.88
N ASP A 154 7.76 53.04 5.19
CA ASP A 154 7.63 54.14 6.14
C ASP A 154 9.05 54.63 6.39
N GLY A 155 9.46 55.51 5.48
CA GLY A 155 10.52 56.51 5.59
C GLY A 155 11.71 56.24 6.50
N ASP A 156 12.89 56.27 5.88
CA ASP A 156 14.16 56.73 6.46
C ASP A 156 14.87 55.74 7.39
N ASP A 157 15.61 54.78 6.81
CA ASP A 157 17.01 54.57 7.19
C ASP A 157 17.75 53.66 6.17
N ASN A 158 18.76 54.19 5.51
CA ASN A 158 19.58 53.50 4.51
C ASN A 158 20.64 52.58 5.16
N THR A 159 20.34 52.01 6.34
CA THR A 159 21.24 51.10 7.08
C THR A 159 20.73 49.67 7.19
N LEU A 160 19.46 49.40 6.84
CA LEU A 160 18.84 48.09 7.06
C LEU A 160 19.21 47.04 6.00
N TYR A 161 19.57 47.46 4.78
CA TYR A 161 19.83 46.56 3.65
C TYR A 161 21.18 45.81 3.71
N HIS A 162 22.00 46.07 4.73
CA HIS A 162 23.34 45.45 4.89
C HIS A 162 23.45 44.48 6.07
N ARG A 163 22.34 44.11 6.74
CA ARG A 163 22.35 43.07 7.75
C ARG A 163 21.99 41.74 7.08
N GLY A 164 23.01 41.00 6.63
CA GLY A 164 22.86 39.61 6.22
C GLY A 164 22.23 38.76 7.33
N PHE A 165 21.79 37.54 6.99
CA PHE A 165 21.27 36.60 7.98
C PHE A 165 22.23 36.49 9.17
N THR A 166 21.66 36.53 10.38
CA THR A 166 22.41 36.18 11.60
C THR A 166 22.88 34.72 11.53
N GLU A 167 23.94 34.38 12.27
CA GLU A 167 24.47 33.01 12.31
C GLU A 167 23.38 31.99 12.70
N ASP A 168 22.52 32.34 13.66
CA ASP A 168 21.36 31.53 14.05
C ASP A 168 20.34 31.36 12.91
N GLN A 169 20.11 32.42 12.11
CA GLN A 169 19.24 32.34 10.94
C GLN A 169 19.84 31.48 9.81
N LEU A 170 21.16 31.52 9.62
CA LEU A 170 21.86 30.65 8.67
C LEU A 170 21.74 29.18 9.05
N VAL A 171 21.94 28.84 10.33
CA VAL A 171 21.79 27.47 10.85
C VAL A 171 20.35 26.98 10.66
N LEU A 172 19.35 27.82 10.90
CA LEU A 172 17.95 27.46 10.69
C LEU A 172 17.63 27.20 9.21
N VAL A 173 18.18 28.00 8.30
CA VAL A 173 18.03 27.77 6.85
C VAL A 173 18.67 26.45 6.46
N GLU A 174 19.88 26.15 6.95
CA GLU A 174 20.58 24.90 6.69
C GLU A 174 19.78 23.68 7.18
N GLN A 175 19.25 23.72 8.41
CA GLN A 175 18.40 22.63 8.93
C GLN A 175 17.14 22.43 8.09
N ASN A 176 16.47 23.52 7.69
CA ASN A 176 15.30 23.43 6.82
C ASN A 176 15.65 22.82 5.45
N THR A 177 16.80 23.18 4.87
CA THR A 177 17.21 22.59 3.58
C THR A 177 17.41 21.08 3.67
N LEU A 178 18.02 20.59 4.75
CA LEU A 178 18.22 19.15 4.97
C LEU A 178 16.88 18.41 5.12
N MET A 179 15.92 18.97 5.86
CA MET A 179 14.59 18.39 6.02
C MET A 179 13.83 18.30 4.69
N VAL A 180 13.94 19.33 3.84
CA VAL A 180 13.32 19.31 2.50
C VAL A 180 13.94 18.22 1.63
N GLU A 181 15.26 18.08 1.63
CA GLU A 181 15.95 17.04 0.85
C GLU A 181 15.54 15.62 1.29
N GLU A 182 15.39 15.38 2.59
CA GLU A 182 14.91 14.11 3.14
C GLU A 182 13.49 13.81 2.67
N ARG A 183 12.57 14.77 2.81
CA ARG A 183 11.19 14.62 2.34
C ARG A 183 11.13 14.31 0.84
N GLU A 184 11.95 14.98 0.03
CA GLU A 184 12.00 14.67 -1.40
C GLU A 184 12.49 13.24 -1.68
N ARG A 185 13.47 12.75 -0.91
CA ARG A 185 13.98 11.38 -1.02
C ARG A 185 12.88 10.36 -0.72
N GLU A 186 12.08 10.59 0.31
CA GLU A 186 10.95 9.71 0.65
C GLU A 186 9.86 9.72 -0.43
N ILE A 187 9.50 10.90 -0.94
CA ILE A 187 8.56 11.02 -2.06
C ILE A 187 9.04 10.23 -3.28
N ARG A 188 10.34 10.32 -3.61
CA ARG A 188 10.94 9.54 -4.71
C ARG A 188 10.78 8.04 -4.49
N GLN A 189 10.96 7.55 -3.27
CA GLN A 189 10.77 6.14 -2.95
C GLN A 189 9.31 5.69 -3.07
N ILE A 190 8.36 6.51 -2.61
CA ILE A 190 6.93 6.23 -2.79
C ILE A 190 6.62 6.12 -4.29
N VAL A 191 7.10 7.06 -5.11
CA VAL A 191 6.90 7.03 -6.56
C VAL A 191 7.51 5.77 -7.20
N GLN A 192 8.72 5.38 -6.79
CA GLN A 192 9.35 4.16 -7.27
C GLN A 192 8.50 2.92 -6.94
N SER A 193 8.02 2.80 -5.70
CA SER A 193 7.18 1.67 -5.27
C SER A 193 5.88 1.56 -6.10
N ILE A 194 5.26 2.68 -6.46
CA ILE A 194 4.08 2.75 -7.34
C ILE A 194 4.41 2.25 -8.75
N SER A 195 5.58 2.64 -9.28
CA SER A 195 6.04 2.24 -10.61
C SER A 195 6.36 0.74 -10.67
N ASP A 196 7.03 0.21 -9.66
CA ASP A 196 7.40 -1.21 -9.57
C ASP A 196 6.15 -2.10 -9.57
N LEU A 197 5.09 -1.71 -8.85
CA LEU A 197 3.81 -2.42 -8.84
C LEU A 197 3.16 -2.55 -10.21
N ASN A 198 3.46 -1.64 -11.13
CA ASN A 198 2.94 -1.62 -12.50
C ASN A 198 3.54 -2.74 -13.36
N GLU A 199 4.73 -3.22 -13.00
CA GLU A 199 5.42 -4.30 -13.70
C GLU A 199 5.03 -5.67 -13.15
N ILE A 200 4.80 -5.77 -11.83
CA ILE A 200 4.47 -7.04 -11.13
C ILE A 200 3.26 -7.77 -11.74
N PHE A 201 2.25 -7.03 -12.20
CA PHE A 201 0.99 -7.59 -12.70
C PHE A 201 0.91 -7.68 -14.23
N ARG A 202 1.98 -7.34 -14.97
CA ARG A 202 1.98 -7.58 -16.43
C ARG A 202 2.09 -9.07 -16.77
N ASP A 203 2.74 -9.84 -15.92
CA ASP A 203 3.07 -11.25 -16.13
C ASP A 203 2.19 -12.21 -15.29
N LEU A 204 1.04 -11.72 -14.82
CA LEU A 204 0.09 -12.47 -13.99
C LEU A 204 -1.22 -12.70 -14.73
#